data_AF-A0A6A6YR39-F1
#
_entry.id   AF-A0A6A6YR39-F1
#
_cell.length_a   1.000
_cell.length_b   1.000
_cell.length_c   1.000
_cell.angle_alpha   90.00
_cell.angle_beta   90.00
_cell.angle_gamma   90.00
#
_symmetry.space_group_name_H-M   'P 1'
#
loop_
_entity.id
_entity.type
_entity.pdbx_description
1 polymer ?
#
loop_
_entity_poly.entity_id
_entity_poly.type
_entity_poly.pdbx_seq_one_letter_code
_entity_poly.pdbx_strand_id
1 'polypeptide(L)'
;MKRLRKPDLLDDEFEDLLKHSAEEESVITSKDSIPAKGLSGLSTHQQNLPTWELAESGNILSISNMTAPEAGSNASTQLSSIMARLISLLQSYKCESSNVIFSTLLLRSMSDFTTINPIYGAHFTKPIPPSRVTVACGSSLPEGIEVVLSVTVSKSNARRGLHVQSRSYWAPANIGPYSQAVTVPINNLLKEAQDRPIWDSPQIVYVAGQIPLVPASMEIVKADTEQTTPGELEGFKTQTVLALQHLWRIGRVMNVGWWTGGVAFISHCSSDEGSKRAKLAAEAWRAIHLKLKPNLNSEDEDAEEQGNDVDVWHTKHGGFSGSEGVETDQRPALPDYDRVNGGGEGAIPPCFTAQVQELPRAADIEWTSVGLAKASVSVMNTTGTPSIHVTGVLDTSSSFVFVGIEDVKDLLGLEKAIREAHEWESVSWTLQTYDDTPQAAFDDLIGSFPDGGPGSQPLQGDKGDHFYVTKMTRALAAEVAKNPIVKYMAENDREDGSDARGHIYSEDDPEKIQRLSASVENQYVVYTSQALPTEWLEDIEIKKQIIPCQRVWDENGHELAAVVVVRRNTEDLRD
;
A
#
# COMPACT_ATOMS: atom_id res chain seq x y z
N MET A 1 13.38 -3.38 -42.35
CA MET A 1 13.02 -3.00 -40.96
C MET A 1 12.94 -1.48 -40.69
N LYS A 2 13.51 -0.57 -41.50
CA LYS A 2 13.41 0.90 -41.29
C LYS A 2 12.00 1.53 -41.53
N ARG A 3 10.95 0.73 -41.70
CA ARG A 3 9.57 1.20 -42.03
C ARG A 3 8.49 0.73 -41.03
N LEU A 4 8.88 0.11 -39.92
CA LEU A 4 7.91 -0.27 -38.87
C LEU A 4 7.69 0.93 -37.94
N ARG A 5 6.42 1.28 -37.68
CA ARG A 5 6.05 2.28 -36.67
C ARG A 5 6.68 1.89 -35.34
N LYS A 6 7.46 2.79 -34.76
CA LYS A 6 7.90 2.69 -33.36
C LYS A 6 6.86 3.40 -32.51
N PRO A 7 6.29 2.75 -31.48
CA PRO A 7 5.56 3.46 -30.44
C PRO A 7 6.48 4.45 -29.72
N ASP A 8 5.88 5.50 -29.18
CA ASP A 8 6.56 6.41 -28.28
C ASP A 8 6.96 5.71 -26.97
N LEU A 9 7.92 6.29 -26.25
CA LEU A 9 8.46 5.69 -25.05
C LEU A 9 7.43 5.65 -23.92
N LEU A 10 6.74 6.78 -23.73
CA LEU A 10 5.71 6.97 -22.74
C LEU A 10 4.32 6.82 -23.37
N ASP A 11 3.40 6.27 -22.59
CA ASP A 11 1.97 6.36 -22.85
C ASP A 11 1.52 7.80 -22.58
N ASP A 12 0.48 8.27 -23.26
CA ASP A 12 0.05 9.67 -23.25
C ASP A 12 -0.12 10.24 -21.83
N GLU A 13 -0.69 9.45 -20.91
CA GLU A 13 -0.88 9.90 -19.53
C GLU A 13 0.44 10.14 -18.78
N PHE A 14 1.47 9.35 -19.07
CA PHE A 14 2.80 9.48 -18.44
C PHE A 14 3.65 10.54 -19.14
N GLU A 15 3.51 10.69 -20.45
CA GLU A 15 4.13 11.78 -21.21
C GLU A 15 3.67 13.14 -20.68
N ASP A 16 2.38 13.29 -20.40
CA ASP A 16 1.84 14.51 -19.82
C ASP A 16 2.31 14.75 -18.39
N LEU A 17 2.44 13.69 -17.59
CA LEU A 17 3.03 13.77 -16.24
C LEU A 17 4.46 14.32 -16.29
N LEU A 18 5.25 13.87 -17.26
CA LEU A 18 6.61 14.36 -17.47
C LEU A 18 6.63 15.85 -17.79
N LYS A 19 5.68 16.33 -18.60
CA LYS A 19 5.58 17.74 -19.03
C LYS A 19 5.06 18.69 -17.94
N HIS A 20 3.94 18.35 -17.27
CA HIS A 20 3.22 19.29 -16.40
C HIS A 20 3.88 19.53 -15.04
N SER A 21 4.71 18.60 -14.55
CA SER A 21 5.44 18.82 -13.30
C SER A 21 6.52 19.92 -13.38
N ALA A 22 6.82 20.47 -14.57
CA ALA A 22 7.80 21.54 -14.76
C ALA A 22 7.22 22.97 -14.60
N GLU A 23 5.90 23.17 -14.66
CA GLU A 23 5.30 24.52 -14.69
C GLU A 23 4.87 25.05 -13.30
N GLU A 24 4.66 24.16 -12.33
CA GLU A 24 4.22 24.53 -10.97
C GLU A 24 5.32 25.09 -10.05
N GLU A 25 6.59 25.08 -10.47
CA GLU A 25 7.69 25.74 -9.72
C GLU A 25 7.52 27.27 -9.62
N SER A 26 6.58 27.86 -10.35
CA SER A 26 6.41 29.33 -10.44
C SER A 26 5.36 29.96 -9.53
N VAL A 27 4.55 29.20 -8.76
CA VAL A 27 3.38 29.77 -8.03
C VAL A 27 3.41 29.60 -6.50
N ILE A 28 4.27 28.76 -5.91
CA ILE A 28 4.34 28.60 -4.44
C ILE A 28 5.62 29.22 -3.87
N THR A 29 5.73 30.55 -3.98
CA THR A 29 6.65 31.34 -3.13
C THR A 29 5.87 32.37 -2.33
N SER A 30 5.13 31.94 -1.30
CA SER A 30 4.86 32.79 -0.13
C SER A 30 4.24 32.01 1.05
N LYS A 31 5.02 31.91 2.14
CA LYS A 31 4.65 31.83 3.58
C LYS A 31 3.80 30.60 3.98
N ASP A 32 4.27 29.64 4.79
CA ASP A 32 5.02 29.75 6.04
C ASP A 32 6.04 28.61 6.18
N SER A 33 7.32 28.96 6.25
CA SER A 33 8.38 28.03 6.65
C SER A 33 8.37 27.86 8.17
N ILE A 34 7.75 26.78 8.65
CA ILE A 34 7.96 26.29 10.01
C ILE A 34 9.37 25.67 10.04
N PRO A 35 10.25 26.05 10.99
CA PRO A 35 11.59 25.49 11.03
C PRO A 35 11.51 24.00 11.32
N ALA A 36 11.96 23.19 10.36
CA ALA A 36 12.29 21.79 10.58
C ALA A 36 13.24 21.72 11.78
N LYS A 37 12.79 21.14 12.90
CA LYS A 37 13.71 20.71 13.94
C LYS A 37 14.61 19.67 13.30
N GLY A 38 15.82 20.09 12.94
CA GLY A 38 16.81 19.18 12.40
C GLY A 38 17.00 18.02 13.38
N LEU A 39 16.78 16.81 12.89
CA LEU A 39 17.30 15.58 13.48
C LEU A 39 18.83 15.58 13.30
N SER A 40 19.50 16.56 13.91
CA SER A 40 20.95 16.67 13.92
C SER A 40 21.50 15.72 14.96
N GLY A 41 21.76 14.47 14.55
CA GLY A 41 22.37 13.47 15.43
C GLY A 41 22.29 12.01 14.98
N LEU A 42 21.92 11.70 13.73
CA LEU A 42 21.86 10.31 13.26
C LEU A 42 23.28 9.80 12.97
N SER A 43 23.93 9.22 13.99
CA SER A 43 24.88 8.14 13.70
C SER A 43 24.13 7.06 12.93
N THR A 44 24.73 6.55 11.86
CA THR A 44 24.28 5.32 11.17
C THR A 44 24.24 4.19 12.19
N HIS A 45 23.11 4.05 12.87
CA HIS A 45 22.87 2.93 13.76
C HIS A 45 22.64 1.72 12.88
N GLN A 46 23.56 0.78 12.98
CA GLN A 46 23.41 -0.54 12.38
C GLN A 46 22.12 -1.17 12.90
N GLN A 47 21.26 -1.61 11.99
CA GLN A 47 20.02 -2.28 12.39
C GLN A 47 20.35 -3.62 13.05
N ASN A 48 19.63 -3.99 14.10
CA ASN A 48 19.60 -5.37 14.56
C ASN A 48 18.51 -6.09 13.78
N LEU A 49 18.89 -7.00 12.89
CA LEU A 49 17.93 -7.87 12.23
C LEU A 49 17.54 -9.01 13.18
N PRO A 50 16.26 -9.40 13.23
CA PRO A 50 15.84 -10.60 13.94
C PRO A 50 16.46 -11.83 13.27
N THR A 51 16.62 -12.91 14.03
CA THR A 51 17.24 -14.17 13.56
C THR A 51 16.65 -14.63 12.23
N TRP A 52 15.33 -14.72 12.16
CA TRP A 52 14.43 -14.78 11.00
C TRP A 52 13.08 -15.21 11.57
N GLU A 53 11.98 -14.85 10.92
CA GLU A 53 10.64 -15.09 11.45
C GLU A 53 9.78 -15.87 10.47
N LEU A 54 8.84 -16.63 11.02
CA LEU A 54 7.83 -17.34 10.26
C LEU A 54 6.45 -16.92 10.76
N ALA A 55 5.62 -16.47 9.83
CA ALA A 55 4.23 -16.12 10.05
C ALA A 55 3.37 -16.97 9.12
N GLU A 56 2.41 -17.68 9.68
CA GLU A 56 1.36 -18.31 8.90
C GLU A 56 0.13 -17.40 8.96
N SER A 57 -0.50 -17.17 7.81
CA SER A 57 -1.85 -16.64 7.81
C SER A 57 -2.73 -17.23 6.71
N GLY A 58 -3.70 -18.04 7.14
CA GLY A 58 -4.50 -18.88 6.26
C GLY A 58 -3.63 -19.68 5.27
N ASN A 59 -3.80 -19.41 3.98
CA ASN A 59 -3.04 -20.06 2.90
C ASN A 59 -1.72 -19.38 2.54
N ILE A 60 -1.29 -18.39 3.32
CA ILE A 60 -0.07 -17.63 3.08
C ILE A 60 0.92 -17.94 4.20
N LEU A 61 2.15 -18.25 3.83
CA LEU A 61 3.26 -18.41 4.74
C LEU A 61 4.31 -17.34 4.41
N SER A 62 4.65 -16.51 5.38
CA SER A 62 5.67 -15.47 5.25
C SER A 62 6.89 -15.89 6.05
N ILE A 63 8.05 -15.88 5.40
CA ILE A 63 9.34 -16.25 6.00
C ILE A 63 10.25 -15.03 5.83
N SER A 64 10.56 -14.36 6.93
CA SER A 64 11.12 -13.01 6.93
C SER A 64 12.56 -13.00 7.42
N ASN A 65 13.40 -12.17 6.79
CA ASN A 65 14.76 -11.85 7.19
C ASN A 65 15.70 -13.06 7.38
N MET A 66 15.62 -14.08 6.50
CA MET A 66 16.56 -15.20 6.54
C MET A 66 17.98 -14.73 6.25
N THR A 67 18.91 -15.06 7.15
CA THR A 67 20.35 -14.78 7.04
C THR A 67 21.17 -16.04 7.31
N ALA A 68 22.42 -16.05 6.88
CA ALA A 68 23.36 -17.14 7.15
C ALA A 68 24.81 -16.65 7.34
N PRO A 69 25.09 -15.76 8.32
CA PRO A 69 26.44 -15.25 8.56
C PRO A 69 27.46 -16.37 8.85
N GLU A 70 27.01 -17.51 9.39
CA GLU A 70 27.82 -18.70 9.63
C GLU A 70 28.38 -19.35 8.37
N ALA A 71 27.82 -19.06 7.19
CA ALA A 71 28.26 -19.61 5.91
C ALA A 71 29.49 -18.87 5.33
N GLY A 72 30.01 -17.86 6.03
CA GLY A 72 31.19 -17.09 5.66
C GLY A 72 30.87 -15.67 5.21
N SER A 73 31.89 -14.95 4.72
CA SER A 73 31.83 -13.51 4.44
C SER A 73 31.49 -13.14 3.00
N ASN A 74 30.88 -14.05 2.22
CA ASN A 74 30.54 -13.81 0.81
C ASN A 74 29.05 -14.03 0.57
N ALA A 75 28.42 -13.10 -0.15
CA ALA A 75 27.01 -13.16 -0.54
C ALA A 75 26.57 -14.50 -1.15
N SER A 76 27.42 -15.11 -1.97
CA SER A 76 27.14 -16.37 -2.66
C SER A 76 27.02 -17.56 -1.71
N THR A 77 27.93 -17.68 -0.73
CA THR A 77 27.89 -18.79 0.24
C THR A 77 26.74 -18.61 1.22
N GLN A 78 26.49 -17.36 1.66
CA GLN A 78 25.33 -17.04 2.49
C GLN A 78 24.02 -17.36 1.78
N LEU A 79 23.82 -16.89 0.54
CA LEU A 79 22.61 -17.18 -0.21
C LEU A 79 22.42 -18.68 -0.45
N SER A 80 23.50 -19.42 -0.75
CA SER A 80 23.41 -20.89 -0.93
C SER A 80 22.90 -21.58 0.35
N SER A 81 23.39 -21.17 1.52
CA SER A 81 22.93 -21.68 2.81
C SER A 81 21.48 -21.28 3.11
N ILE A 82 21.12 -20.02 2.85
CA ILE A 82 19.76 -19.50 3.00
C ILE A 82 18.78 -20.28 2.13
N MET A 83 19.11 -20.51 0.85
CA MET A 83 18.27 -21.26 -0.07
C MET A 83 18.11 -22.71 0.36
N ALA A 84 19.19 -23.37 0.79
CA ALA A 84 19.11 -24.73 1.32
C ALA A 84 18.14 -24.82 2.52
N ARG A 85 18.24 -23.86 3.47
CA ARG A 85 17.35 -23.76 4.63
C ARG A 85 15.90 -23.50 4.19
N LEU A 86 15.69 -22.58 3.25
CA LEU A 86 14.36 -22.27 2.71
C LEU A 86 13.71 -23.51 2.10
N ILE A 87 14.43 -24.28 1.26
CA ILE A 87 13.89 -25.49 0.65
C ILE A 87 13.50 -26.53 1.71
N SER A 88 14.35 -26.76 2.73
CA SER A 88 14.01 -27.66 3.83
C SER A 88 12.77 -27.21 4.60
N LEU A 89 12.62 -25.90 4.83
CA LEU A 89 11.47 -25.33 5.50
C LEU A 89 10.19 -25.45 4.66
N LEU A 90 10.25 -25.17 3.36
CA LEU A 90 9.11 -25.37 2.46
C LEU A 90 8.61 -26.82 2.52
N GLN A 91 9.53 -27.80 2.51
CA GLN A 91 9.20 -29.22 2.62
C GLN A 91 8.48 -29.56 3.94
N SER A 92 8.88 -28.98 5.08
CA SER A 92 8.19 -29.22 6.36
C SER A 92 6.76 -28.70 6.38
N TYR A 93 6.47 -27.67 5.57
CA TYR A 93 5.12 -27.12 5.35
C TYR A 93 4.41 -27.71 4.13
N LYS A 94 4.90 -28.82 3.57
CA LYS A 94 4.36 -29.48 2.36
C LYS A 94 4.26 -28.54 1.15
N CYS A 95 5.16 -27.57 1.06
CA CYS A 95 5.30 -26.62 -0.02
C CYS A 95 6.55 -26.94 -0.86
N GLU A 96 6.56 -26.47 -2.10
CA GLU A 96 7.68 -26.54 -3.04
C GLU A 96 8.20 -25.14 -3.38
N SER A 97 9.33 -25.02 -4.07
CA SER A 97 9.83 -23.72 -4.54
C SER A 97 8.82 -22.96 -5.40
N SER A 98 7.95 -23.66 -6.14
CA SER A 98 6.87 -23.04 -6.93
C SER A 98 5.72 -22.48 -6.11
N ASN A 99 5.70 -22.71 -4.79
CA ASN A 99 4.75 -22.05 -3.89
C ASN A 99 5.25 -20.66 -3.46
N VAL A 100 6.53 -20.34 -3.65
CA VAL A 100 7.03 -18.99 -3.40
C VAL A 100 6.48 -18.05 -4.48
N ILE A 101 5.75 -17.01 -4.04
CA ILE A 101 5.05 -16.08 -4.94
C ILE A 101 5.74 -14.72 -5.01
N PHE A 102 6.36 -14.28 -3.91
CA PHE A 102 7.08 -13.01 -3.83
C PHE A 102 8.36 -13.18 -3.01
N SER A 103 9.40 -12.42 -3.35
CA SER A 103 10.64 -12.40 -2.60
C SER A 103 11.20 -10.98 -2.50
N THR A 104 11.68 -10.64 -1.31
CA THR A 104 12.52 -9.46 -1.08
C THR A 104 13.94 -9.94 -0.84
N LEU A 105 14.87 -9.51 -1.68
CA LEU A 105 16.28 -9.88 -1.60
C LEU A 105 17.11 -8.63 -1.30
N LEU A 106 17.62 -8.53 -0.07
CA LEU A 106 18.47 -7.42 0.34
C LEU A 106 19.93 -7.83 0.22
N LEU A 107 20.75 -6.98 -0.38
CA LEU A 107 22.18 -7.18 -0.53
C LEU A 107 22.96 -6.16 0.29
N ARG A 108 24.18 -6.48 0.69
CA ARG A 108 25.10 -5.43 1.16
C ARG A 108 25.52 -4.53 0.00
N SER A 109 25.91 -5.11 -1.13
CA SER A 109 26.27 -4.35 -2.34
C SER A 109 25.63 -4.93 -3.59
N MET A 110 25.26 -4.05 -4.52
CA MET A 110 24.70 -4.47 -5.81
C MET A 110 25.74 -5.13 -6.72
N SER A 111 27.04 -5.06 -6.40
CA SER A 111 28.10 -5.78 -7.13
C SER A 111 27.91 -7.30 -7.12
N ASP A 112 27.25 -7.85 -6.10
CA ASP A 112 27.01 -9.29 -5.97
C ASP A 112 25.83 -9.79 -6.82
N PHE A 113 25.01 -8.88 -7.37
CA PHE A 113 23.77 -9.20 -8.08
C PHE A 113 23.95 -10.23 -9.21
N THR A 114 24.99 -10.06 -10.04
CA THR A 114 25.27 -10.97 -11.15
C THR A 114 25.68 -12.36 -10.67
N THR A 115 26.41 -12.44 -9.55
CA THR A 115 26.93 -13.70 -9.00
C THR A 115 25.85 -14.50 -8.28
N ILE A 116 24.94 -13.84 -7.56
CA ILE A 116 23.88 -14.51 -6.79
C ILE A 116 22.70 -14.96 -7.65
N ASN A 117 22.44 -14.30 -8.78
CA ASN A 117 21.28 -14.62 -9.62
C ASN A 117 21.26 -16.09 -10.10
N PRO A 118 22.36 -16.68 -10.58
CA PRO A 118 22.41 -18.11 -10.89
C PRO A 118 22.09 -19.02 -9.70
N ILE A 119 22.55 -18.65 -8.49
CA ILE A 119 22.30 -19.43 -7.26
C ILE A 119 20.81 -19.39 -6.93
N TYR A 120 20.21 -18.20 -6.90
CA TYR A 120 18.77 -18.04 -6.69
C TYR A 120 17.96 -18.79 -7.77
N GLY A 121 18.30 -18.59 -9.04
CA GLY A 121 17.57 -19.16 -10.18
C GLY A 121 17.60 -20.69 -10.24
N ALA A 122 18.64 -21.32 -9.71
CA ALA A 122 18.75 -22.78 -9.65
C ALA A 122 17.62 -23.45 -8.84
N HIS A 123 16.97 -22.71 -7.92
CA HIS A 123 15.86 -23.22 -7.10
C HIS A 123 14.47 -22.96 -7.69
N PHE A 124 14.35 -22.08 -8.68
CA PHE A 124 13.08 -21.69 -9.30
C PHE A 124 13.04 -22.06 -10.79
N THR A 125 13.11 -23.36 -11.07
CA THR A 125 13.22 -23.91 -12.43
C THR A 125 11.88 -24.08 -13.15
N LYS A 126 10.76 -24.04 -12.42
CA LYS A 126 9.41 -24.10 -13.01
C LYS A 126 9.02 -22.74 -13.61
N PRO A 127 8.09 -22.71 -14.58
CA PRO A 127 7.53 -21.47 -15.09
C PRO A 127 6.94 -20.63 -13.96
N ILE A 128 6.95 -19.30 -14.15
CA ILE A 128 6.45 -18.34 -13.17
C ILE A 128 7.26 -18.44 -11.85
N PRO A 129 8.56 -18.10 -11.85
CA PRO A 129 9.31 -17.90 -10.61
C PRO A 129 8.66 -16.79 -9.76
N PRO A 130 9.05 -16.61 -8.49
CA PRO A 130 8.51 -15.54 -7.65
C PRO A 130 8.68 -14.16 -8.32
N SER A 131 7.77 -13.23 -8.08
CA SER A 131 8.11 -11.82 -8.28
C SER A 131 9.12 -11.38 -7.23
N ARG A 132 9.94 -10.38 -7.56
CA ARG A 132 11.12 -10.08 -6.75
C ARG A 132 11.43 -8.58 -6.72
N VAL A 133 11.71 -8.09 -5.51
CA VAL A 133 12.39 -6.81 -5.26
C VAL A 133 13.82 -7.12 -4.84
N THR A 134 14.80 -6.39 -5.37
CA THR A 134 16.20 -6.57 -5.00
C THR A 134 16.90 -5.24 -4.87
N VAL A 135 17.32 -4.90 -3.66
CA VAL A 135 17.97 -3.62 -3.34
C VAL A 135 19.22 -3.86 -2.50
N ALA A 136 20.21 -2.99 -2.61
CA ALA A 136 21.35 -3.02 -1.71
C ALA A 136 21.14 -2.05 -0.55
N CYS A 137 21.30 -2.52 0.69
CA CYS A 137 21.11 -1.74 1.91
C CYS A 137 22.45 -1.26 2.52
N GLY A 138 23.61 -1.64 1.95
CA GLY A 138 24.90 -1.13 2.37
C GLY A 138 25.23 -1.39 3.84
N SER A 139 25.68 -0.35 4.53
CA SER A 139 25.98 -0.38 5.97
C SER A 139 24.73 -0.42 6.86
N SER A 140 23.52 -0.27 6.31
CA SER A 140 22.28 -0.44 7.09
C SER A 140 22.06 -1.91 7.46
N LEU A 141 22.73 -2.87 6.80
CA LEU A 141 22.74 -4.27 7.22
C LEU A 141 23.76 -4.53 8.35
N PRO A 142 23.44 -5.42 9.33
CA PRO A 142 24.39 -5.87 10.34
C PRO A 142 25.70 -6.40 9.75
N GLU A 143 26.82 -6.23 10.44
CA GLU A 143 28.15 -6.64 9.98
C GLU A 143 28.19 -8.15 9.80
N GLY A 144 28.86 -8.62 8.75
CA GLY A 144 28.92 -10.03 8.41
C GLY A 144 27.66 -10.58 7.72
N ILE A 145 26.61 -9.77 7.52
CA ILE A 145 25.44 -10.15 6.72
C ILE A 145 25.54 -9.55 5.32
N GLU A 146 25.73 -10.39 4.31
CA GLU A 146 25.90 -9.96 2.92
C GLU A 146 24.60 -10.08 2.12
N VAL A 147 23.72 -11.00 2.51
CA VAL A 147 22.43 -11.25 1.86
C VAL A 147 21.35 -11.55 2.90
N VAL A 148 20.17 -10.97 2.69
CA VAL A 148 18.96 -11.26 3.46
C VAL A 148 17.85 -11.66 2.48
N LEU A 149 17.16 -12.76 2.75
CA LEU A 149 16.02 -13.21 1.95
C LEU A 149 14.75 -13.23 2.79
N SER A 150 13.70 -12.57 2.30
CA SER A 150 12.32 -12.74 2.77
C SER A 150 11.46 -13.27 1.64
N VAL A 151 10.54 -14.16 1.94
CA VAL A 151 9.63 -14.76 0.95
C VAL A 151 8.18 -14.81 1.45
N THR A 152 7.26 -14.59 0.52
CA THR A 152 5.84 -14.91 0.69
C THR A 152 5.53 -16.17 -0.12
N VAL A 153 4.87 -17.12 0.52
CA VAL A 153 4.57 -18.45 0.00
C VAL A 153 3.06 -18.63 0.00
N SER A 154 2.49 -19.09 -1.11
CA SER A 154 1.11 -19.54 -1.17
C SER A 154 1.06 -21.06 -1.05
N LYS A 155 0.38 -21.57 -0.04
CA LYS A 155 0.11 -23.01 0.13
C LYS A 155 -0.79 -23.56 -0.99
N SER A 156 -1.52 -22.67 -1.67
CA SER A 156 -2.28 -23.02 -2.87
C SER A 156 -1.38 -23.06 -4.10
N ASN A 157 -1.68 -23.97 -5.02
CA ASN A 157 -1.05 -24.02 -6.35
C ASN A 157 -1.77 -23.13 -7.37
N ALA A 158 -2.88 -22.49 -6.98
CA ALA A 158 -3.60 -21.56 -7.85
C ALA A 158 -2.86 -20.22 -7.93
N ARG A 159 -2.03 -20.09 -8.96
CA ARG A 159 -1.30 -18.84 -9.25
C ARG A 159 -1.26 -18.55 -10.75
N ARG A 160 -1.21 -17.27 -11.06
CA ARG A 160 -0.84 -16.75 -12.39
C ARG A 160 0.38 -15.87 -12.24
N GLY A 161 1.06 -15.59 -13.32
CA GLY A 161 2.10 -14.59 -13.28
C GLY A 161 2.51 -14.16 -14.68
N LEU A 162 3.24 -13.06 -14.70
CA LEU A 162 3.68 -12.40 -15.90
C LEU A 162 5.21 -12.42 -15.93
N HIS A 163 5.75 -12.88 -17.05
CA HIS A 163 7.19 -12.98 -17.26
C HIS A 163 7.52 -12.48 -18.66
N VAL A 164 8.31 -11.42 -18.76
CA VAL A 164 8.66 -10.77 -20.03
C VAL A 164 10.04 -11.27 -20.45
N GLN A 165 10.06 -12.20 -21.41
CA GLN A 165 11.29 -12.93 -21.78
C GLN A 165 12.13 -12.25 -22.87
N SER A 166 11.58 -11.28 -23.59
CA SER A 166 12.24 -10.67 -24.74
C SER A 166 12.01 -9.16 -24.80
N ARG A 167 12.89 -8.48 -25.54
CA ARG A 167 12.82 -7.02 -25.77
C ARG A 167 11.56 -6.69 -26.55
N SER A 168 10.82 -5.70 -26.08
CA SER A 168 9.56 -5.22 -26.67
C SER A 168 9.50 -3.69 -26.61
N TYR A 169 8.45 -3.08 -27.15
CA TYR A 169 8.15 -1.65 -26.91
C TYR A 169 7.24 -1.43 -25.70
N TRP A 170 6.71 -2.51 -25.11
CA TRP A 170 5.70 -2.44 -24.06
C TRP A 170 6.30 -2.47 -22.65
N ALA A 171 7.04 -3.53 -22.29
CA ALA A 171 7.60 -3.68 -20.96
C ALA A 171 9.04 -4.17 -21.02
N PRO A 172 9.91 -3.79 -20.06
CA PRO A 172 11.26 -4.31 -19.97
C PRO A 172 11.26 -5.82 -19.77
N ALA A 173 12.21 -6.50 -20.43
CA ALA A 173 12.46 -7.90 -20.17
C ALA A 173 13.03 -8.10 -18.76
N ASN A 174 12.73 -9.23 -18.13
CA ASN A 174 13.30 -9.56 -16.83
C ASN A 174 14.84 -9.62 -16.91
N ILE A 175 15.52 -8.94 -15.99
CA ILE A 175 16.99 -8.89 -15.92
C ILE A 175 17.60 -9.98 -15.02
N GLY A 176 16.77 -10.90 -14.53
CA GLY A 176 17.14 -11.97 -13.63
C GLY A 176 16.02 -13.02 -13.52
N PRO A 177 16.22 -14.09 -12.74
CA PRO A 177 15.28 -15.19 -12.61
C PRO A 177 14.09 -14.84 -11.70
N TYR A 178 13.17 -14.01 -12.17
CA TYR A 178 11.95 -13.60 -11.46
C TYR A 178 10.80 -13.33 -12.42
N SER A 179 9.56 -13.31 -11.93
CA SER A 179 8.39 -12.87 -12.69
C SER A 179 8.16 -11.38 -12.47
N GLN A 180 7.68 -10.64 -13.47
CA GLN A 180 7.27 -9.24 -13.27
C GLN A 180 6.14 -9.11 -12.25
N ALA A 181 5.22 -10.08 -12.23
CA ALA A 181 4.17 -10.13 -11.23
C ALA A 181 3.70 -11.58 -11.00
N VAL A 182 3.18 -11.85 -9.81
CA VAL A 182 2.53 -13.10 -9.45
C VAL A 182 1.19 -12.80 -8.79
N THR A 183 0.14 -13.44 -9.27
CA THR A 183 -1.23 -13.28 -8.76
C THR A 183 -1.68 -14.54 -8.06
N VAL A 184 -2.30 -14.38 -6.89
CA VAL A 184 -2.94 -15.44 -6.13
C VAL A 184 -4.36 -15.04 -5.70
N PRO A 185 -5.31 -15.98 -5.66
CA PRO A 185 -6.64 -15.73 -5.09
C PRO A 185 -6.58 -15.41 -3.60
N ILE A 186 -7.49 -14.55 -3.14
CA ILE A 186 -7.76 -14.36 -1.71
C ILE A 186 -8.70 -15.50 -1.28
N ASN A 187 -8.28 -16.28 -0.29
CA ASN A 187 -9.02 -17.50 0.11
C ASN A 187 -10.01 -17.26 1.27
N ASN A 188 -9.89 -16.15 2.00
CA ASN A 188 -10.75 -15.82 3.13
C ASN A 188 -12.02 -15.09 2.65
N LEU A 189 -12.73 -15.72 1.71
CA LEU A 189 -14.00 -15.21 1.18
C LEU A 189 -15.10 -15.43 2.23
N LEU A 190 -15.96 -14.43 2.40
CA LEU A 190 -17.19 -14.57 3.18
C LEU A 190 -18.10 -15.64 2.56
N LYS A 191 -18.94 -16.31 3.37
CA LYS A 191 -19.75 -17.48 2.96
C LYS A 191 -20.51 -17.26 1.64
N GLU A 192 -21.02 -16.06 1.41
CA GLU A 192 -21.79 -15.67 0.21
C GLU A 192 -20.95 -15.61 -1.08
N ALA A 193 -19.62 -15.48 -0.97
CA ALA A 193 -18.69 -15.37 -2.09
C ALA A 193 -17.94 -16.69 -2.41
N GLN A 194 -18.16 -17.76 -1.63
CA GLN A 194 -17.42 -19.03 -1.76
C GLN A 194 -17.78 -19.84 -3.02
N ASP A 195 -18.96 -19.62 -3.61
CA ASP A 195 -19.42 -20.34 -4.80
C ASP A 195 -18.84 -19.77 -6.13
N ARG A 196 -18.08 -18.67 -6.08
CA ARG A 196 -17.50 -18.06 -7.30
C ARG A 196 -16.34 -18.90 -7.85
N PRO A 197 -16.16 -18.97 -9.18
CA PRO A 197 -14.96 -19.54 -9.77
C PRO A 197 -13.71 -18.85 -9.20
N ILE A 198 -12.69 -19.63 -8.83
CA ILE A 198 -11.47 -19.13 -8.17
C ILE A 198 -10.81 -17.94 -8.87
N TRP A 199 -10.90 -17.90 -10.20
CA TRP A 199 -10.32 -16.85 -11.02
C TRP A 199 -11.20 -15.63 -11.23
N ASP A 200 -12.44 -15.66 -10.72
CA ASP A 200 -13.38 -14.54 -10.68
C ASP A 200 -13.54 -13.95 -9.27
N SER A 201 -12.97 -14.61 -8.26
CA SER A 201 -12.83 -14.08 -6.90
C SER A 201 -11.73 -13.01 -6.79
N PRO A 202 -11.77 -12.15 -5.75
CA PRO A 202 -10.71 -11.20 -5.41
C PRO A 202 -9.31 -11.83 -5.36
N GLN A 203 -8.30 -11.09 -5.85
CA GLN A 203 -6.92 -11.57 -6.01
C GLN A 203 -5.91 -10.53 -5.55
N ILE A 204 -4.79 -11.02 -5.02
CA ILE A 204 -3.63 -10.19 -4.68
C ILE A 204 -2.57 -10.38 -5.77
N VAL A 205 -2.04 -9.27 -6.26
CA VAL A 205 -0.98 -9.20 -7.28
C VAL A 205 0.28 -8.65 -6.63
N TYR A 206 1.32 -9.48 -6.53
CA TYR A 206 2.63 -9.07 -6.05
C TYR A 206 3.50 -8.66 -7.24
N VAL A 207 3.77 -7.36 -7.39
CA VAL A 207 4.58 -6.83 -8.48
C VAL A 207 6.05 -6.79 -8.07
N ALA A 208 6.95 -7.11 -9.01
CA ALA A 208 8.38 -7.01 -8.83
C ALA A 208 8.87 -5.55 -8.93
N GLY A 209 10.11 -5.31 -8.54
CA GLY A 209 10.77 -4.02 -8.73
C GLY A 209 10.79 -3.57 -10.19
N GLN A 210 10.29 -2.37 -10.46
CA GLN A 210 10.26 -1.73 -11.78
C GLN A 210 11.28 -0.61 -11.84
N ILE A 211 12.33 -0.79 -12.64
CA ILE A 211 13.40 0.19 -12.89
C ILE A 211 13.23 0.84 -14.27
N PRO A 212 13.78 2.05 -14.51
CA PRO A 212 13.55 2.86 -15.72
C PRO A 212 14.36 2.40 -16.93
N LEU A 213 14.18 1.15 -17.31
CA LEU A 213 14.74 0.60 -18.54
C LEU A 213 13.87 1.02 -19.72
N VAL A 214 14.50 1.50 -20.80
CA VAL A 214 13.84 1.61 -22.09
C VAL A 214 13.56 0.18 -22.60
N PRO A 215 12.30 -0.26 -22.73
CA PRO A 215 11.97 -1.67 -23.00
C PRO A 215 12.66 -2.25 -24.25
N ALA A 216 12.78 -1.41 -25.28
CA ALA A 216 13.31 -1.83 -26.57
C ALA A 216 14.84 -1.94 -26.55
N SER A 217 15.57 -1.18 -25.72
CA SER A 217 17.04 -1.21 -25.65
C SER A 217 17.60 -1.96 -24.45
N MET A 218 16.84 -2.05 -23.34
CA MET A 218 17.31 -2.52 -22.03
C MET A 218 18.44 -1.64 -21.44
N GLU A 219 18.48 -0.38 -21.87
CA GLU A 219 19.35 0.66 -21.33
C GLU A 219 18.57 1.50 -20.31
N ILE A 220 19.25 1.95 -19.27
CA ILE A 220 18.70 2.89 -18.29
C ILE A 220 18.69 4.29 -18.92
N VAL A 221 17.59 5.02 -18.73
CA VAL A 221 17.58 6.45 -19.05
C VAL A 221 18.58 7.14 -18.11
N LYS A 222 19.64 7.73 -18.67
CA LYS A 222 20.70 8.33 -17.85
C LYS A 222 20.15 9.50 -17.05
N ALA A 223 20.48 9.53 -15.77
CA ALA A 223 20.30 10.71 -14.95
C ALA A 223 21.13 11.89 -15.44
N ASP A 224 20.77 13.05 -14.89
CA ASP A 224 21.44 14.34 -15.05
C ASP A 224 22.96 14.15 -14.95
N THR A 225 23.66 14.46 -16.04
CA THR A 225 25.12 14.42 -16.07
C THR A 225 25.71 15.51 -15.16
N GLU A 226 27.00 15.45 -14.83
CA GLU A 226 27.70 16.52 -14.09
C GLU A 226 27.63 17.93 -14.77
N GLN A 227 27.09 18.01 -15.99
CA GLN A 227 26.89 19.24 -16.76
C GLN A 227 25.50 19.87 -16.57
N THR A 228 24.62 19.21 -15.83
CA THR A 228 23.26 19.71 -15.54
C THR A 228 23.34 20.78 -14.45
N THR A 229 22.53 21.82 -14.56
CA THR A 229 22.58 22.97 -13.64
C THR A 229 22.29 22.47 -12.22
N PRO A 230 23.06 22.88 -11.20
CA PRO A 230 22.81 22.44 -9.83
C PRO A 230 21.35 22.71 -9.41
N GLY A 231 20.54 21.65 -9.27
CA GLY A 231 19.14 21.74 -8.89
C GLY A 231 18.14 21.15 -9.90
N GLU A 232 18.53 20.92 -11.15
CA GLU A 232 17.66 20.28 -12.16
C GLU A 232 17.70 18.75 -12.00
N LEU A 233 16.54 18.15 -11.70
CA LEU A 233 16.33 16.71 -11.51
C LEU A 233 15.67 16.05 -12.73
N GLU A 234 15.89 16.58 -13.92
CA GLU A 234 15.19 16.15 -15.14
C GLU A 234 15.43 14.67 -15.50
N GLY A 235 16.67 14.20 -15.34
CA GLY A 235 17.03 12.81 -15.52
C GLY A 235 16.38 11.91 -14.47
N PHE A 236 16.35 12.33 -13.20
CA PHE A 236 15.64 11.61 -12.13
C PHE A 236 14.13 11.58 -12.36
N LYS A 237 13.55 12.70 -12.82
CA LYS A 237 12.14 12.83 -13.16
C LYS A 237 11.74 11.87 -14.28
N THR A 238 12.53 11.84 -15.34
CA THR A 238 12.31 10.91 -16.48
C THR A 238 12.39 9.46 -16.01
N GLN A 239 13.38 9.13 -15.17
CA GLN A 239 13.48 7.81 -14.56
C GLN A 239 12.26 7.48 -13.69
N THR A 240 11.78 8.43 -12.88
CA THR A 240 10.62 8.25 -12.01
C THR A 240 9.35 7.93 -12.80
N VAL A 241 9.05 8.73 -13.82
CA VAL A 241 7.88 8.56 -14.68
C VAL A 241 7.95 7.25 -15.48
N LEU A 242 9.10 6.93 -16.07
CA LEU A 242 9.26 5.71 -16.86
C LEU A 242 9.12 4.43 -16.02
N ALA A 243 9.73 4.41 -14.83
CA ALA A 243 9.59 3.28 -13.91
C ALA A 243 8.14 3.14 -13.39
N LEU A 244 7.48 4.25 -13.10
CA LEU A 244 6.06 4.28 -12.70
C LEU A 244 5.15 3.75 -13.81
N GLN A 245 5.40 4.12 -15.07
CA GLN A 245 4.68 3.57 -16.21
C GLN A 245 4.83 2.05 -16.32
N HIS A 246 6.02 1.50 -16.09
CA HIS A 246 6.21 0.05 -16.10
C HIS A 246 5.33 -0.62 -15.04
N LEU A 247 5.26 -0.05 -13.83
CA LEU A 247 4.35 -0.53 -12.78
C LEU A 247 2.88 -0.53 -13.26
N TRP A 248 2.41 0.54 -13.90
CA TRP A 248 1.04 0.61 -14.44
C TRP A 248 0.78 -0.38 -15.57
N ARG A 249 1.71 -0.51 -16.53
CA ARG A 249 1.60 -1.45 -17.64
C ARG A 249 1.51 -2.90 -17.14
N ILE A 250 2.30 -3.25 -16.12
CA ILE A 250 2.20 -4.55 -15.45
C ILE A 250 0.87 -4.68 -14.71
N GLY A 251 0.46 -3.69 -13.92
CA GLY A 251 -0.80 -3.69 -13.19
C GLY A 251 -2.01 -3.93 -14.08
N ARG A 252 -2.11 -3.21 -15.20
CA ARG A 252 -3.20 -3.34 -16.19
C ARG A 252 -3.28 -4.74 -16.80
N VAL A 253 -2.15 -5.33 -17.20
CA VAL A 253 -2.14 -6.71 -17.73
C VAL A 253 -2.51 -7.74 -16.67
N MET A 254 -2.20 -7.46 -15.41
CA MET A 254 -2.60 -8.30 -14.28
C MET A 254 -4.02 -8.00 -13.76
N ASN A 255 -4.77 -7.11 -14.41
CA ASN A 255 -6.10 -6.64 -14.01
C ASN A 255 -6.17 -6.08 -12.59
N VAL A 256 -5.09 -5.42 -12.14
CA VAL A 256 -5.12 -4.62 -10.92
C VAL A 256 -6.13 -3.49 -11.13
N GLY A 257 -7.10 -3.37 -10.23
CA GLY A 257 -8.04 -2.26 -10.17
C GLY A 257 -7.67 -1.24 -9.09
N TRP A 258 -6.95 -1.67 -8.04
CA TRP A 258 -6.50 -0.78 -6.97
C TRP A 258 -5.11 -1.17 -6.46
N TRP A 259 -4.25 -0.18 -6.22
CA TRP A 259 -2.98 -0.38 -5.52
C TRP A 259 -3.19 -0.26 -4.02
N THR A 260 -2.63 -1.17 -3.22
CA THR A 260 -2.73 -1.04 -1.76
C THR A 260 -1.87 0.12 -1.23
N GLY A 261 -0.80 0.46 -1.96
CA GLY A 261 0.09 1.60 -1.71
C GLY A 261 1.41 1.45 -2.47
N GLY A 262 2.01 2.57 -2.85
CA GLY A 262 3.23 2.63 -3.65
C GLY A 262 4.51 2.67 -2.80
N VAL A 263 5.53 1.93 -3.21
CA VAL A 263 6.88 2.00 -2.63
C VAL A 263 7.86 2.45 -3.70
N ALA A 264 8.47 3.62 -3.50
CA ALA A 264 9.60 4.08 -4.31
C ALA A 264 10.91 3.86 -3.56
N PHE A 265 11.75 2.94 -4.04
CA PHE A 265 13.13 2.91 -3.58
C PHE A 265 13.95 3.91 -4.38
N ILE A 266 14.76 4.74 -3.70
CA ILE A 266 15.73 5.63 -4.36
C ILE A 266 17.16 5.25 -3.98
N SER A 267 18.09 5.45 -4.92
CA SER A 267 19.52 5.21 -4.71
C SER A 267 20.14 6.22 -3.72
N HIS A 268 21.33 5.89 -3.23
CA HIS A 268 22.06 6.74 -2.29
C HIS A 268 22.29 8.14 -2.86
N CYS A 269 21.95 9.15 -2.06
CA CYS A 269 22.16 10.56 -2.35
C CYS A 269 22.21 11.37 -1.04
N SER A 270 22.56 12.65 -1.14
CA SER A 270 22.56 13.56 0.02
C SER A 270 21.15 13.73 0.62
N SER A 271 21.05 14.28 1.84
CA SER A 271 19.75 14.53 2.48
C SER A 271 18.85 15.43 1.66
N ASP A 272 19.40 16.56 1.21
CA ASP A 272 18.64 17.58 0.49
C ASP A 272 18.17 17.05 -0.87
N GLU A 273 19.04 16.30 -1.55
CA GLU A 273 18.71 15.61 -2.80
C GLU A 273 17.64 14.53 -2.58
N GLY A 274 17.79 13.73 -1.52
CA GLY A 274 16.83 12.67 -1.16
C GLY A 274 15.43 13.21 -0.93
N SER A 275 15.29 14.33 -0.19
CA SER A 275 13.99 14.97 0.03
C SER A 275 13.35 15.47 -1.27
N LYS A 276 14.14 16.03 -2.21
CA LYS A 276 13.63 16.44 -3.52
C LYS A 276 13.18 15.25 -4.36
N ARG A 277 13.98 14.19 -4.41
CA ARG A 277 13.66 12.94 -5.11
C ARG A 277 12.40 12.28 -4.54
N ALA A 278 12.27 12.24 -3.22
CA ALA A 278 11.09 11.71 -2.54
C ALA A 278 9.83 12.52 -2.85
N LYS A 279 9.92 13.85 -2.80
CA LYS A 279 8.82 14.74 -3.17
C LYS A 279 8.39 14.53 -4.63
N LEU A 280 9.34 14.44 -5.55
CA LEU A 280 9.06 14.19 -6.96
C LEU A 280 8.37 12.83 -7.19
N ALA A 281 8.83 11.77 -6.50
CA ALA A 281 8.21 10.46 -6.56
C ALA A 281 6.76 10.47 -6.03
N ALA A 282 6.53 11.14 -4.91
CA ALA A 282 5.20 11.30 -4.33
C ALA A 282 4.26 12.12 -5.23
N GLU A 283 4.76 13.21 -5.82
CA GLU A 283 4.03 14.02 -6.80
C GLU A 283 3.67 13.22 -8.05
N ALA A 284 4.59 12.44 -8.60
CA ALA A 284 4.33 11.59 -9.75
C ALA A 284 3.24 10.54 -9.44
N TRP A 285 3.30 9.91 -8.25
CA TRP A 285 2.27 8.98 -7.79
C TRP A 285 0.91 9.66 -7.63
N ARG A 286 0.86 10.84 -6.99
CA ARG A 286 -0.38 11.60 -6.81
C ARG A 286 -0.98 12.04 -8.15
N ALA A 287 -0.14 12.58 -9.04
CA ALA A 287 -0.53 13.12 -10.33
C ALA A 287 -1.15 12.05 -11.23
N ILE A 288 -0.58 10.83 -11.30
CA ILE A 288 -1.16 9.77 -12.15
C ILE A 288 -2.54 9.33 -11.65
N HIS A 289 -2.75 9.28 -10.33
CA HIS A 289 -4.06 8.93 -9.76
C HIS A 289 -5.11 10.01 -10.04
N LEU A 290 -4.75 11.28 -9.83
CA LEU A 290 -5.65 12.41 -10.12
C LEU A 290 -5.99 12.49 -11.62
N LYS A 291 -5.00 12.27 -12.49
CA LYS A 291 -5.18 12.32 -13.94
C LYS A 291 -6.12 11.24 -14.47
N LEU A 292 -6.08 10.04 -13.89
CA LEU A 292 -6.89 8.91 -14.31
C LEU A 292 -8.26 8.86 -13.61
N LYS A 293 -8.57 9.85 -12.79
CA LYS A 293 -9.86 9.94 -12.11
C LYS A 293 -10.95 10.44 -13.08
N PRO A 294 -12.16 9.85 -13.07
CA PRO A 294 -13.29 10.38 -13.84
C PRO A 294 -13.67 11.78 -13.35
N ASN A 295 -13.92 12.73 -14.26
CA ASN A 295 -14.50 14.02 -13.92
C ASN A 295 -15.96 13.84 -13.50
N LEU A 296 -16.29 14.15 -12.25
CA LEU A 296 -17.66 14.05 -11.71
C LEU A 296 -18.51 15.33 -11.94
N ASN A 297 -17.92 16.41 -12.48
CA ASN A 297 -18.57 17.73 -12.61
C ASN A 297 -18.92 18.14 -14.04
N SER A 298 -19.16 17.21 -14.96
CA SER A 298 -19.69 17.54 -16.31
C SER A 298 -21.20 17.37 -16.39
N GLU A 299 -21.93 17.64 -15.31
CA GLU A 299 -23.38 17.82 -15.35
C GLU A 299 -23.68 19.31 -15.55
N ASP A 300 -24.16 19.62 -16.77
CA ASP A 300 -25.01 20.75 -17.12
C ASP A 300 -24.61 22.16 -16.61
N GLU A 301 -23.66 22.82 -17.27
CA GLU A 301 -23.68 24.29 -17.37
C GLU A 301 -23.02 24.75 -18.69
N ASP A 302 -23.89 25.21 -19.60
CA ASP A 302 -23.64 26.04 -20.79
C ASP A 302 -22.74 25.50 -21.90
N ALA A 303 -23.38 24.73 -22.79
CA ALA A 303 -22.95 24.61 -24.18
C ALA A 303 -23.04 25.97 -24.90
N GLU A 304 -21.96 26.76 -24.87
CA GLU A 304 -21.58 27.65 -25.97
C GLU A 304 -20.09 28.03 -25.89
N GLU A 305 -19.36 27.59 -26.93
CA GLU A 305 -18.02 28.02 -27.37
C GLU A 305 -16.74 27.34 -26.81
N GLN A 306 -16.21 26.47 -27.70
CA GLN A 306 -14.79 26.22 -28.01
C GLN A 306 -14.06 25.07 -27.30
N GLY A 307 -14.20 23.87 -27.90
CA GLY A 307 -13.03 23.08 -28.32
C GLY A 307 -12.60 21.90 -27.43
N ASN A 308 -12.98 20.69 -27.89
CA ASN A 308 -12.57 19.36 -27.40
C ASN A 308 -13.16 18.89 -26.07
N ASP A 309 -14.49 18.90 -25.99
CA ASP A 309 -15.21 18.21 -24.93
C ASP A 309 -15.45 16.74 -25.31
N VAL A 310 -14.87 15.83 -24.53
CA VAL A 310 -15.03 14.38 -24.68
C VAL A 310 -16.35 14.02 -24.00
N ASP A 311 -17.38 13.76 -24.79
CA ASP A 311 -18.72 13.45 -24.32
C ASP A 311 -18.76 12.09 -23.58
N VAL A 312 -18.67 12.14 -22.25
CA VAL A 312 -18.60 11.00 -21.31
C VAL A 312 -19.86 10.12 -21.36
N TRP A 313 -20.98 10.66 -21.84
CA TRP A 313 -22.22 9.87 -22.00
C TRP A 313 -22.11 8.88 -23.18
N HIS A 314 -21.37 9.25 -24.22
CA HIS A 314 -21.21 8.42 -25.43
C HIS A 314 -20.32 7.19 -25.19
N THR A 315 -19.43 7.24 -24.19
CA THR A 315 -18.58 6.11 -23.76
C THR A 315 -19.37 4.99 -23.07
N LYS A 316 -20.51 5.31 -22.43
CA LYS A 316 -21.21 4.38 -21.54
C LYS A 316 -22.36 3.61 -22.21
N HIS A 317 -22.93 4.10 -23.32
CA HIS A 317 -24.17 3.54 -23.91
C HIS A 317 -24.19 3.33 -25.45
N GLY A 318 -23.06 3.46 -26.15
CA GLY A 318 -22.98 3.34 -27.61
C GLY A 318 -23.05 1.91 -28.18
N GLY A 319 -24.18 1.24 -28.04
CA GLY A 319 -24.49 0.04 -28.81
C GLY A 319 -24.79 0.38 -30.28
N PHE A 320 -23.97 -0.13 -31.20
CA PHE A 320 -24.24 -0.27 -32.64
C PHE A 320 -24.88 0.93 -33.36
N SER A 321 -24.09 1.94 -33.71
CA SER A 321 -24.38 2.83 -34.86
C SER A 321 -23.09 3.46 -35.36
N GLY A 322 -22.79 3.28 -36.65
CA GLY A 322 -21.53 3.67 -37.26
C GLY A 322 -21.28 5.18 -37.25
N SER A 323 -20.19 5.59 -36.61
CA SER A 323 -19.48 6.84 -36.89
C SER A 323 -17.98 6.59 -36.73
N GLU A 324 -17.21 7.04 -37.72
CA GLU A 324 -15.75 6.93 -37.74
C GLU A 324 -15.13 7.92 -36.73
N GLY A 325 -14.25 7.44 -35.84
CA GLY A 325 -13.11 8.24 -35.35
C GLY A 325 -13.21 8.90 -33.96
N VAL A 326 -13.21 8.10 -32.89
CA VAL A 326 -12.42 8.36 -31.67
C VAL A 326 -11.88 7.01 -31.21
N GLU A 327 -10.57 6.78 -31.27
CA GLU A 327 -9.97 5.57 -30.66
C GLU A 327 -10.14 5.69 -29.15
N THR A 328 -11.11 4.98 -28.58
CA THR A 328 -11.26 4.88 -27.13
C THR A 328 -10.12 4.02 -26.58
N ASP A 329 -9.48 4.46 -25.49
CA ASP A 329 -8.45 3.68 -24.82
C ASP A 329 -9.05 2.36 -24.33
N GLN A 330 -8.61 1.24 -24.91
CA GLN A 330 -9.11 -0.10 -24.58
C GLN A 330 -8.34 -0.77 -23.45
N ARG A 331 -7.36 -0.08 -22.86
CA ARG A 331 -6.58 -0.61 -21.73
C ARG A 331 -7.49 -0.74 -20.49
N PRO A 332 -7.33 -1.78 -19.65
CA PRO A 332 -8.04 -1.88 -18.38
C PRO A 332 -7.81 -0.63 -17.50
N ALA A 333 -8.88 -0.15 -16.86
CA ALA A 333 -8.81 0.97 -15.92
C ALA A 333 -7.92 0.62 -14.72
N LEU A 334 -7.06 1.58 -14.33
CA LEU A 334 -6.20 1.49 -13.15
C LEU A 334 -5.81 2.91 -12.71
N PRO A 335 -6.38 3.45 -11.63
CA PRO A 335 -7.40 2.83 -10.77
C PRO A 335 -8.74 2.56 -11.46
N ASP A 336 -9.43 1.52 -11.01
CA ASP A 336 -10.82 1.22 -11.35
C ASP A 336 -11.72 1.83 -10.27
N TYR A 337 -12.03 3.12 -10.42
CA TYR A 337 -12.78 3.90 -9.44
C TYR A 337 -14.21 3.39 -9.23
N ASP A 338 -14.79 2.67 -10.19
CA ASP A 338 -16.12 2.04 -10.05
C ASP A 338 -16.13 0.94 -8.97
N ARG A 339 -14.96 0.50 -8.53
CA ARG A 339 -14.79 -0.55 -7.49
C ARG A 339 -14.28 -0.01 -6.16
N VAL A 340 -14.21 1.31 -6.00
CA VAL A 340 -13.72 1.98 -4.80
C VAL A 340 -14.89 2.56 -4.01
N ASN A 341 -15.07 2.09 -2.78
CA ASN A 341 -16.09 2.56 -1.85
C ASN A 341 -15.43 3.40 -0.74
N GLY A 342 -16.00 4.56 -0.41
CA GLY A 342 -15.43 5.46 0.60
C GLY A 342 -14.16 6.22 0.15
N GLY A 343 -13.53 6.95 1.07
CA GLY A 343 -12.29 7.71 0.81
C GLY A 343 -12.46 9.14 0.27
N GLY A 344 -13.70 9.62 0.14
CA GLY A 344 -14.04 10.95 -0.37
C GLY A 344 -13.73 11.17 -1.85
N GLU A 345 -14.02 12.37 -2.37
CA GLU A 345 -13.71 12.79 -3.75
C GLU A 345 -12.20 12.83 -4.07
N GLY A 346 -11.31 12.44 -3.15
CA GLY A 346 -9.85 12.50 -3.29
C GLY A 346 -9.10 11.20 -2.96
N ALA A 347 -9.76 10.04 -2.92
CA ALA A 347 -9.11 8.77 -2.56
C ALA A 347 -7.92 8.44 -3.48
N ILE A 348 -6.71 8.46 -2.92
CA ILE A 348 -5.45 8.07 -3.55
C ILE A 348 -4.78 7.06 -2.61
N PRO A 349 -4.28 5.92 -3.11
CA PRO A 349 -3.50 5.00 -2.29
C PRO A 349 -2.24 5.68 -1.74
N PRO A 350 -1.78 5.32 -0.53
CA PRO A 350 -0.63 5.95 0.10
C PRO A 350 0.62 5.63 -0.71
N CYS A 351 1.64 6.47 -0.61
CA CYS A 351 2.95 6.15 -1.15
C CYS A 351 4.05 6.67 -0.24
N PHE A 352 5.17 5.98 -0.21
CA PHE A 352 6.33 6.44 0.54
C PHE A 352 7.61 6.16 -0.24
N THR A 353 8.65 6.92 0.06
CA THR A 353 9.97 6.78 -0.54
C THR A 353 10.94 6.21 0.47
N ALA A 354 11.72 5.20 0.08
CA ALA A 354 12.74 4.58 0.91
C ALA A 354 14.12 4.71 0.24
N GLN A 355 15.06 5.41 0.87
CA GLN A 355 16.43 5.49 0.38
C GLN A 355 17.22 4.25 0.77
N VAL A 356 17.87 3.63 -0.22
CA VAL A 356 18.75 2.47 -0.08
C VAL A 356 20.13 2.78 -0.68
N GLN A 357 21.11 1.90 -0.46
CA GLN A 357 22.47 2.13 -0.90
C GLN A 357 22.59 2.11 -2.44
N GLU A 358 22.07 1.07 -3.09
CA GLU A 358 22.14 0.90 -4.54
C GLU A 358 20.91 0.15 -5.07
N LEU A 359 20.54 0.43 -6.32
CA LEU A 359 19.48 -0.26 -7.06
C LEU A 359 20.07 -1.04 -8.25
N PRO A 360 19.37 -2.07 -8.75
CA PRO A 360 19.80 -2.81 -9.92
C PRO A 360 20.08 -1.90 -11.11
N ARG A 361 21.12 -2.23 -11.88
CA ARG A 361 21.56 -1.45 -13.06
C ARG A 361 21.94 0.01 -12.76
N ALA A 362 22.21 0.34 -11.50
CA ALA A 362 22.47 1.70 -11.05
C ALA A 362 21.33 2.68 -11.41
N ALA A 363 20.08 2.19 -11.37
CA ALA A 363 18.92 3.05 -11.45
C ALA A 363 18.88 4.02 -10.25
N ASP A 364 18.27 5.19 -10.44
CA ASP A 364 18.05 6.12 -9.34
C ASP A 364 16.77 5.87 -8.57
N ILE A 365 15.82 5.17 -9.19
CA ILE A 365 14.53 4.82 -8.61
C ILE A 365 14.05 3.44 -9.08
N GLU A 366 13.39 2.72 -8.17
CA GLU A 366 12.68 1.47 -8.42
C GLU A 366 11.29 1.54 -7.76
N TRP A 367 10.23 1.31 -8.53
CA TRP A 367 8.86 1.24 -8.02
C TRP A 367 8.43 -0.21 -7.75
N THR A 368 7.70 -0.44 -6.68
CA THR A 368 6.97 -1.69 -6.43
C THR A 368 5.65 -1.42 -5.72
N SER A 369 4.70 -2.34 -5.86
CA SER A 369 3.40 -2.27 -5.19
C SER A 369 2.77 -3.66 -5.06
N VAL A 370 1.87 -3.79 -4.09
CA VAL A 370 0.86 -4.85 -4.09
C VAL A 370 -0.42 -4.29 -4.70
N GLY A 371 -1.01 -5.05 -5.61
CA GLY A 371 -2.26 -4.69 -6.29
C GLY A 371 -3.40 -5.63 -5.94
N LEU A 372 -4.62 -5.12 -6.05
CA LEU A 372 -5.86 -5.86 -5.88
C LEU A 372 -6.55 -5.98 -7.24
N ALA A 373 -6.79 -7.21 -7.66
CA ALA A 373 -7.45 -7.54 -8.91
C ALA A 373 -8.79 -8.22 -8.64
N LYS A 374 -9.81 -7.91 -9.45
CA LYS A 374 -11.17 -8.44 -9.30
C LYS A 374 -11.77 -8.25 -7.90
N ALA A 375 -11.39 -7.17 -7.24
CA ALA A 375 -11.83 -6.83 -5.89
C ALA A 375 -12.50 -5.46 -5.89
N SER A 376 -13.53 -5.30 -5.07
CA SER A 376 -13.99 -3.99 -4.64
C SER A 376 -13.32 -3.65 -3.30
N VAL A 377 -13.03 -2.38 -3.07
CA VAL A 377 -12.22 -1.94 -1.92
C VAL A 377 -12.93 -0.86 -1.13
N SER A 378 -12.74 -0.85 0.19
CA SER A 378 -13.00 0.28 1.07
C SER A 378 -11.71 1.06 1.30
N VAL A 379 -11.77 2.39 1.29
CA VAL A 379 -10.59 3.23 1.57
C VAL A 379 -10.90 4.19 2.71
N MET A 380 -10.02 4.22 3.71
CA MET A 380 -10.08 5.13 4.85
C MET A 380 -8.71 5.76 5.10
N ASN A 381 -8.71 7.08 5.32
CA ASN A 381 -7.55 7.84 5.75
C ASN A 381 -7.86 8.52 7.08
N THR A 382 -7.03 8.32 8.10
CA THR A 382 -7.12 9.09 9.33
C THR A 382 -6.18 10.29 9.27
N THR A 383 -6.71 11.47 9.62
CA THR A 383 -5.92 12.69 9.79
C THR A 383 -5.40 12.73 11.23
N GLY A 384 -4.29 12.04 11.49
CA GLY A 384 -3.67 11.97 12.82
C GLY A 384 -2.20 11.59 12.76
N THR A 385 -1.54 11.61 13.92
CA THR A 385 -0.16 11.10 14.12
C THR A 385 -0.24 9.84 14.99
N PRO A 386 0.12 8.65 14.49
CA PRO A 386 0.61 8.39 13.13
C PRO A 386 -0.48 8.51 12.06
N SER A 387 -0.08 8.83 10.83
CA SER A 387 -1.00 8.77 9.68
C SER A 387 -1.31 7.31 9.40
N ILE A 388 -2.60 6.98 9.25
CA ILE A 388 -3.04 5.61 8.96
C ILE A 388 -3.91 5.63 7.71
N HIS A 389 -3.50 4.85 6.72
CA HIS A 389 -4.29 4.52 5.55
C HIS A 389 -4.73 3.06 5.64
N VAL A 390 -6.02 2.80 5.43
CA VAL A 390 -6.59 1.46 5.40
C VAL A 390 -7.26 1.24 4.06
N THR A 391 -6.85 0.18 3.36
CA THR A 391 -7.58 -0.40 2.22
C THR A 391 -8.17 -1.73 2.65
N GLY A 392 -9.48 -1.79 2.87
CA GLY A 392 -10.22 -3.04 3.09
C GLY A 392 -10.61 -3.70 1.77
N VAL A 393 -10.58 -5.03 1.72
CA VAL A 393 -11.01 -5.79 0.54
C VAL A 393 -12.40 -6.35 0.79
N LEU A 394 -13.40 -5.80 0.11
CA LEU A 394 -14.80 -6.19 0.27
C LEU A 394 -15.02 -7.66 -0.08
N ASP A 395 -16.03 -8.27 0.55
CA ASP A 395 -16.34 -9.70 0.50
C ASP A 395 -15.25 -10.63 1.07
N THR A 396 -14.23 -10.06 1.73
CA THR A 396 -13.14 -10.80 2.36
C THR A 396 -12.86 -10.28 3.77
N SER A 397 -12.02 -11.00 4.51
CA SER A 397 -11.48 -10.54 5.80
C SER A 397 -10.08 -9.93 5.70
N SER A 398 -9.62 -9.62 4.48
CA SER A 398 -8.30 -9.05 4.23
C SER A 398 -8.35 -7.52 4.20
N SER A 399 -7.39 -6.89 4.86
CA SER A 399 -7.12 -5.45 4.72
C SER A 399 -5.63 -5.15 4.68
N PHE A 400 -5.29 -3.99 4.14
CA PHE A 400 -3.94 -3.48 4.02
C PHE A 400 -3.87 -2.13 4.73
N VAL A 401 -2.90 -1.99 5.63
CA VAL A 401 -2.74 -0.80 6.45
C VAL A 401 -1.35 -0.21 6.23
N PHE A 402 -1.27 1.08 5.98
CA PHE A 402 -0.01 1.83 5.91
C PHE A 402 0.03 2.81 7.07
N VAL A 403 1.14 2.80 7.81
CA VAL A 403 1.34 3.65 8.98
C VAL A 403 2.67 4.39 8.86
N GLY A 404 2.63 5.71 8.89
CA GLY A 404 3.82 6.56 8.98
C GLY A 404 4.25 6.76 10.43
N ILE A 405 5.51 6.46 10.76
CA ILE A 405 6.05 6.52 12.12
C ILE A 405 7.11 7.61 12.21
N GLU A 406 6.81 8.68 12.97
CA GLU A 406 7.72 9.81 13.18
C GLU A 406 8.81 9.49 14.24
N ASP A 407 8.44 8.87 15.36
CA ASP A 407 9.36 8.37 16.39
C ASP A 407 9.22 6.86 16.53
N VAL A 408 10.33 6.11 16.50
CA VAL A 408 10.34 4.65 16.66
C VAL A 408 9.67 4.17 17.95
N LYS A 409 9.54 5.01 18.98
CA LYS A 409 8.80 4.68 20.21
C LYS A 409 7.30 4.48 19.98
N ASP A 410 6.75 5.11 18.96
CA ASP A 410 5.32 5.00 18.63
C ASP A 410 4.95 3.60 18.14
N LEU A 411 5.94 2.78 17.75
CA LEU A 411 5.75 1.37 17.43
C LEU A 411 5.16 0.56 18.59
N LEU A 412 5.42 0.96 19.85
CA LEU A 412 4.84 0.29 21.03
C LEU A 412 3.32 0.46 21.11
N GLY A 413 2.75 1.50 20.49
CA GLY A 413 1.32 1.76 20.42
C GLY A 413 0.66 1.30 19.10
N LEU A 414 1.44 0.76 18.17
CA LEU A 414 1.02 0.51 16.79
C LEU A 414 -0.22 -0.39 16.69
N GLU A 415 -0.22 -1.54 17.39
CA GLU A 415 -1.32 -2.49 17.30
C GLU A 415 -2.64 -1.92 17.81
N LYS A 416 -2.57 -1.11 18.88
CA LYS A 416 -3.73 -0.39 19.40
C LYS A 416 -4.27 0.59 18.36
N ALA A 417 -3.38 1.37 17.73
CA ALA A 417 -3.77 2.33 16.70
C ALA A 417 -4.40 1.66 15.46
N ILE A 418 -3.83 0.52 15.01
CA ILE A 418 -4.37 -0.27 13.90
C ILE A 418 -5.75 -0.84 14.26
N ARG A 419 -5.92 -1.33 15.49
CA ARG A 419 -7.22 -1.86 15.96
C ARG A 419 -8.28 -0.78 15.97
N GLU A 420 -7.97 0.39 16.54
CA GLU A 420 -8.90 1.53 16.60
C GLU A 420 -9.30 2.01 15.20
N ALA A 421 -8.35 2.11 14.26
CA ALA A 421 -8.65 2.50 12.87
C ALA A 421 -9.63 1.53 12.17
N HIS A 422 -9.54 0.23 12.46
CA HIS A 422 -10.41 -0.77 11.86
C HIS A 422 -11.81 -0.82 12.49
N GLU A 423 -11.92 -0.57 13.80
CA GLU A 423 -13.22 -0.42 14.45
C GLU A 423 -14.00 0.75 13.83
N TRP A 424 -13.32 1.85 13.53
CA TRP A 424 -13.87 2.99 12.79
C TRP A 424 -14.34 2.62 11.38
N GLU A 425 -13.53 1.87 10.63
CA GLU A 425 -13.90 1.35 9.31
C GLU A 425 -15.21 0.56 9.36
N SER A 426 -15.30 -0.41 10.28
CA SER A 426 -16.46 -1.28 10.44
C SER A 426 -17.75 -0.52 10.78
N VAL A 427 -17.67 0.49 11.65
CA VAL A 427 -18.81 1.34 12.03
C VAL A 427 -19.24 2.24 10.87
N SER A 428 -18.29 2.87 10.16
CA SER A 428 -18.58 3.76 9.04
C SER A 428 -19.33 3.06 7.90
N TRP A 429 -18.97 1.81 7.63
CA TRP A 429 -19.60 1.00 6.60
C TRP A 429 -21.04 0.60 6.97
N THR A 430 -21.24 0.18 8.23
CA THR A 430 -22.57 -0.17 8.73
C THR A 430 -23.54 1.00 8.58
N LEU A 431 -23.09 2.22 8.88
CA LEU A 431 -23.91 3.43 8.72
C LEU A 431 -24.27 3.74 7.26
N GLN A 432 -23.34 3.56 6.30
CA GLN A 432 -23.61 3.80 4.87
C GLN A 432 -24.59 2.78 4.26
N THR A 433 -24.63 1.54 4.76
CA THR A 433 -25.56 0.52 4.24
C THR A 433 -27.01 0.70 4.68
N TYR A 434 -27.27 1.55 5.68
CA TYR A 434 -28.61 1.83 6.19
C TYR A 434 -29.24 3.10 5.59
N ASP A 435 -28.57 3.77 4.66
CA ASP A 435 -28.97 5.06 4.08
C ASP A 435 -30.04 4.96 2.98
N ASP A 436 -31.03 4.08 3.15
CA ASP A 436 -32.31 4.10 2.43
C ASP A 436 -33.30 5.12 3.06
N THR A 437 -32.79 6.12 3.78
CA THR A 437 -33.58 7.23 4.34
C THR A 437 -33.36 8.52 3.53
N PRO A 438 -34.42 9.25 3.11
CA PRO A 438 -34.28 10.37 2.19
C PRO A 438 -33.40 11.50 2.76
N GLN A 439 -32.38 11.90 1.98
CA GLN A 439 -31.41 13.00 2.21
C GLN A 439 -32.03 14.31 2.75
N ALA A 440 -33.31 14.57 2.48
CA ALA A 440 -34.03 15.77 2.91
C ALA A 440 -34.17 15.93 4.43
N ALA A 441 -34.02 14.86 5.22
CA ALA A 441 -34.08 14.93 6.68
C ALA A 441 -32.77 15.44 7.33
N PHE A 442 -31.66 15.41 6.58
CA PHE A 442 -30.33 15.76 7.10
C PHE A 442 -30.09 17.28 7.04
N ASP A 443 -30.58 17.95 6.00
CA ASP A 443 -30.40 19.40 5.79
C ASP A 443 -31.23 20.26 6.75
N ASP A 444 -32.38 19.76 7.23
CA ASP A 444 -33.22 20.47 8.21
C ASP A 444 -32.60 20.46 9.63
N LEU A 445 -31.66 19.56 9.92
CA LEU A 445 -31.06 19.38 11.25
C LEU A 445 -29.89 20.35 11.52
N ILE A 446 -29.21 20.84 10.48
CA ILE A 446 -28.03 21.71 10.61
C ILE A 446 -28.42 23.21 10.73
N GLY A 447 -29.67 23.57 10.41
CA GLY A 447 -30.11 24.97 10.30
C GLY A 447 -30.48 25.72 11.59
N SER A 448 -30.34 25.15 12.81
CA SER A 448 -30.96 25.75 14.01
C SER A 448 -30.09 25.76 15.28
N PHE A 449 -29.11 26.65 15.38
CA PHE A 449 -28.65 27.15 16.70
C PHE A 449 -28.28 28.65 16.65
N PRO A 450 -28.91 29.51 17.47
CA PRO A 450 -28.55 30.92 17.61
C PRO A 450 -27.51 31.19 18.71
N ASP A 451 -26.74 32.25 18.51
CA ASP A 451 -25.66 32.79 19.37
C ASP A 451 -26.07 33.17 20.81
N GLY A 452 -25.20 32.81 21.77
CA GLY A 452 -24.68 33.72 22.82
C GLY A 452 -25.44 33.93 24.16
N GLY A 453 -24.75 33.66 25.29
CA GLY A 453 -24.91 34.44 26.54
C GLY A 453 -24.80 33.67 27.89
N PRO A 454 -24.23 34.23 28.98
CA PRO A 454 -23.52 33.45 30.02
C PRO A 454 -24.13 33.46 31.44
N GLY A 455 -23.83 32.41 32.23
CA GLY A 455 -23.72 32.50 33.70
C GLY A 455 -24.44 31.41 34.53
N SER A 456 -23.67 30.64 35.31
CA SER A 456 -23.84 30.45 36.78
C SER A 456 -22.97 29.28 37.29
N GLN A 457 -22.58 29.37 38.56
CA GLN A 457 -21.45 28.73 39.25
C GLN A 457 -21.81 27.40 39.99
N PRO A 458 -20.87 26.73 40.69
CA PRO A 458 -20.75 25.26 40.78
C PRO A 458 -21.29 24.63 42.09
N LEU A 459 -21.38 23.29 42.12
CA LEU A 459 -21.50 22.53 43.37
C LEU A 459 -20.50 21.36 43.42
N GLN A 460 -19.94 21.21 44.61
CA GLN A 460 -18.77 20.43 45.03
C GLN A 460 -19.21 19.11 45.68
N GLY A 461 -18.44 18.03 45.49
CA GLY A 461 -18.68 16.73 46.15
C GLY A 461 -17.50 15.77 45.98
N ASP A 462 -16.93 15.35 47.12
CA ASP A 462 -15.62 14.76 47.38
C ASP A 462 -15.27 13.34 46.82
N LYS A 463 -13.96 13.19 46.53
CA LYS A 463 -13.02 12.04 46.72
C LYS A 463 -13.08 10.77 45.86
N GLY A 464 -11.93 10.47 45.23
CA GLY A 464 -11.51 9.13 44.81
C GLY A 464 -10.62 9.15 43.55
N ASP A 465 -9.45 8.55 43.63
CA ASP A 465 -8.31 8.68 42.69
C ASP A 465 -8.47 8.11 41.27
N HIS A 466 -7.56 8.60 40.41
CA HIS A 466 -7.01 8.04 39.16
C HIS A 466 -7.60 8.44 37.79
N PHE A 467 -6.65 8.66 36.88
CA PHE A 467 -6.69 9.42 35.62
C PHE A 467 -6.77 8.48 34.41
N TYR A 468 -7.29 9.01 33.29
CA TYR A 468 -7.27 8.51 31.90
C TYR A 468 -8.05 7.21 31.60
N VAL A 469 -9.22 7.34 30.95
CA VAL A 469 -9.67 6.65 29.71
C VAL A 469 -11.09 7.16 29.39
N THR A 470 -11.43 7.23 28.09
CA THR A 470 -12.78 7.41 27.50
C THR A 470 -13.46 8.79 27.58
N LYS A 471 -13.29 9.58 26.51
CA LYS A 471 -14.24 10.65 26.12
C LYS A 471 -15.03 10.32 24.84
N MET A 472 -14.88 9.12 24.25
CA MET A 472 -15.41 8.81 22.92
C MET A 472 -16.60 7.82 22.87
N THR A 473 -16.96 7.18 23.99
CA THR A 473 -18.13 6.27 24.05
C THR A 473 -19.44 6.96 24.45
N ARG A 474 -19.40 8.12 25.13
CA ARG A 474 -20.64 8.85 25.49
C ARG A 474 -21.24 9.66 24.35
N ALA A 475 -20.41 10.20 23.44
CA ALA A 475 -20.90 10.98 22.31
C ALA A 475 -21.64 10.09 21.30
N LEU A 476 -21.09 8.92 20.99
CA LEU A 476 -21.71 7.95 20.08
C LEU A 476 -23.03 7.38 20.66
N ALA A 477 -23.04 7.00 21.94
CA ALA A 477 -24.26 6.53 22.60
C ALA A 477 -25.34 7.64 22.72
N ALA A 478 -24.93 8.90 22.93
CA ALA A 478 -25.85 10.03 23.00
C ALA A 478 -26.39 10.46 21.62
N GLU A 479 -25.64 10.25 20.55
CA GLU A 479 -26.06 10.61 19.19
C GLU A 479 -26.95 9.54 18.56
N VAL A 480 -26.64 8.25 18.78
CA VAL A 480 -27.50 7.12 18.39
C VAL A 480 -28.86 7.17 19.10
N ALA A 481 -28.90 7.62 20.37
CA ALA A 481 -30.14 7.78 21.14
C ALA A 481 -31.02 8.97 20.69
N LYS A 482 -30.51 9.87 19.84
CA LYS A 482 -31.30 10.98 19.26
C LYS A 482 -31.96 10.61 17.94
N ASN A 483 -31.66 9.46 17.36
CA ASN A 483 -32.23 9.01 16.10
C ASN A 483 -33.74 8.66 16.29
N PRO A 484 -34.67 9.37 15.63
CA PRO A 484 -36.11 9.18 15.81
C PRO A 484 -36.60 7.78 15.41
N ILE A 485 -35.90 7.10 14.50
CA ILE A 485 -36.24 5.76 14.01
C ILE A 485 -35.94 4.70 15.07
N VAL A 486 -34.81 4.84 15.78
CA VAL A 486 -34.43 3.95 16.89
C VAL A 486 -35.42 4.10 18.06
N LYS A 487 -35.92 5.31 18.28
CA LYS A 487 -36.96 5.58 19.30
C LYS A 487 -38.34 5.03 18.88
N TYR A 488 -38.67 5.09 17.60
CA TYR A 488 -39.92 4.55 17.05
C TYR A 488 -39.96 3.01 17.09
N MET A 489 -38.86 2.33 16.80
CA MET A 489 -38.77 0.87 16.92
C MET A 489 -38.85 0.41 18.39
N ALA A 490 -38.24 1.15 19.32
CA ALA A 490 -38.29 0.82 20.75
C ALA A 490 -39.67 1.05 21.41
N GLU A 491 -40.50 1.94 20.84
CA GLU A 491 -41.82 2.28 21.40
C GLU A 491 -42.98 1.46 20.78
N ASN A 492 -42.81 0.86 19.60
CA ASN A 492 -43.87 0.12 18.89
C ASN A 492 -43.81 -1.42 18.94
N ASP A 493 -42.77 -2.04 19.51
CA ASP A 493 -42.69 -3.51 19.67
C ASP A 493 -43.46 -4.04 20.90
N ARG A 494 -44.74 -3.65 21.04
CA ARG A 494 -45.62 -4.14 22.13
C ARG A 494 -46.91 -4.83 21.68
N GLU A 495 -47.01 -5.26 20.43
CA GLU A 495 -48.19 -6.01 19.96
C GLU A 495 -47.85 -7.20 19.05
N ASP A 496 -47.02 -8.13 19.52
CA ASP A 496 -47.14 -9.56 19.18
C ASP A 496 -46.38 -10.36 20.24
N GLY A 497 -47.06 -11.27 20.92
CA GLY A 497 -46.51 -12.14 21.95
C GLY A 497 -45.63 -13.25 21.39
N SER A 498 -44.56 -12.91 20.68
CA SER A 498 -43.47 -13.84 20.37
C SER A 498 -42.17 -13.36 21.05
N ASP A 499 -41.54 -14.29 21.77
CA ASP A 499 -40.42 -14.10 22.71
C ASP A 499 -39.14 -13.69 21.97
N ALA A 500 -39.02 -12.41 21.60
CA ALA A 500 -37.76 -11.78 21.20
C ALA A 500 -37.14 -11.09 22.42
N ARG A 501 -36.60 -11.89 23.36
CA ARG A 501 -35.62 -11.35 24.32
C ARG A 501 -34.35 -11.00 23.58
N GLY A 502 -34.29 -9.77 23.08
CA GLY A 502 -33.04 -9.10 22.75
C GLY A 502 -32.14 -9.15 23.98
N HIS A 503 -31.10 -9.98 23.90
CA HIS A 503 -30.01 -9.96 24.86
C HIS A 503 -29.30 -8.62 24.73
N ILE A 504 -29.63 -7.66 25.60
CA ILE A 504 -28.76 -6.53 25.87
C ILE A 504 -27.54 -7.12 26.59
N TYR A 505 -26.47 -7.36 25.84
CA TYR A 505 -25.23 -7.98 26.34
C TYR A 505 -24.50 -7.00 27.25
N SER A 506 -24.17 -7.42 28.47
CA SER A 506 -23.37 -6.64 29.41
C SER A 506 -21.92 -6.50 28.94
N GLU A 507 -21.38 -5.28 28.95
CA GLU A 507 -20.04 -4.90 28.48
C GLU A 507 -18.88 -5.39 29.37
N ASP A 508 -19.14 -6.11 30.47
CA ASP A 508 -18.14 -6.53 31.45
C ASP A 508 -17.71 -8.01 31.32
N ASP A 509 -17.72 -8.60 30.13
CA ASP A 509 -17.24 -9.98 29.91
C ASP A 509 -15.83 -10.01 29.29
N PRO A 510 -14.76 -10.15 30.10
CA PRO A 510 -13.39 -10.24 29.62
C PRO A 510 -13.17 -11.43 28.67
N GLU A 511 -13.94 -12.52 28.79
CA GLU A 511 -13.84 -13.65 27.85
C GLU A 511 -14.39 -13.27 26.47
N LYS A 512 -15.32 -12.32 26.38
CA LYS A 512 -15.89 -11.85 25.10
C LYS A 512 -14.98 -10.82 24.42
N ILE A 513 -14.30 -9.96 25.18
CA ILE A 513 -13.20 -9.12 24.66
C ILE A 513 -12.07 -10.01 24.11
N GLN A 514 -11.80 -11.14 24.78
CA GLN A 514 -10.83 -12.14 24.32
C GLN A 514 -11.35 -13.02 23.14
N ARG A 515 -12.66 -13.08 22.90
CA ARG A 515 -13.26 -13.70 21.70
C ARG A 515 -13.35 -12.73 20.50
N LEU A 516 -13.52 -11.42 20.76
CA LEU A 516 -13.42 -10.36 19.75
C LEU A 516 -11.96 -10.07 19.36
N SER A 517 -11.00 -10.47 20.20
CA SER A 517 -9.60 -10.69 19.81
C SER A 517 -9.42 -12.03 19.08
N ALA A 518 -10.40 -12.44 18.27
CA ALA A 518 -10.26 -13.55 17.32
C ALA A 518 -8.93 -13.38 16.56
N SER A 519 -8.18 -14.46 16.40
CA SER A 519 -6.76 -14.44 16.05
C SER A 519 -6.51 -13.56 14.80
N VAL A 520 -6.08 -12.32 15.04
CA VAL A 520 -5.75 -11.39 13.97
C VAL A 520 -4.32 -11.71 13.58
N GLU A 521 -4.16 -12.44 12.50
CA GLU A 521 -2.84 -12.75 11.97
C GLU A 521 -2.36 -11.58 11.11
N ASN A 522 -1.63 -10.66 11.73
CA ASN A 522 -1.00 -9.54 11.06
C ASN A 522 0.38 -9.93 10.52
N GLN A 523 0.66 -9.53 9.29
CA GLN A 523 2.00 -9.59 8.70
C GLN A 523 2.52 -8.18 8.51
N TYR A 524 3.63 -7.86 9.17
CA TYR A 524 4.22 -6.53 9.17
C TYR A 524 5.43 -6.48 8.23
N VAL A 525 5.53 -5.44 7.40
CA VAL A 525 6.74 -5.07 6.67
C VAL A 525 7.14 -3.67 7.10
N VAL A 526 8.34 -3.55 7.68
CA VAL A 526 8.84 -2.33 8.29
C VAL A 526 10.01 -1.81 7.49
N TYR A 527 9.84 -0.63 6.91
CA TYR A 527 10.90 0.15 6.27
C TYR A 527 11.41 1.13 7.31
N THR A 528 12.69 1.07 7.68
CA THR A 528 13.16 1.89 8.80
C THR A 528 14.53 2.50 8.56
N SER A 529 14.66 3.77 8.95
CA SER A 529 15.91 4.55 8.94
C SER A 529 16.61 4.54 10.30
N GLN A 530 15.98 4.02 11.35
CA GLN A 530 16.44 4.08 12.73
C GLN A 530 16.38 2.72 13.42
N ALA A 531 17.23 2.49 14.42
CA ALA A 531 17.19 1.24 15.17
C ALA A 531 15.83 1.06 15.84
N LEU A 532 15.21 -0.10 15.62
CA LEU A 532 13.91 -0.41 16.20
C LEU A 532 14.06 -0.73 17.71
N PRO A 533 13.06 -0.40 18.56
CA PRO A 533 13.12 -0.69 19.98
C PRO A 533 13.29 -2.19 20.24
N THR A 534 14.22 -2.57 21.10
CA THR A 534 14.50 -3.99 21.41
C THR A 534 13.26 -4.73 21.90
N GLU A 535 12.46 -4.07 22.73
CA GLU A 535 11.18 -4.57 23.26
C GLU A 535 10.22 -4.98 22.14
N TRP A 536 10.15 -4.16 21.08
CA TRP A 536 9.30 -4.40 19.91
C TRP A 536 9.90 -5.46 18.98
N LEU A 537 11.23 -5.52 18.89
CA LEU A 537 11.93 -6.57 18.13
C LEU A 537 11.77 -7.95 18.76
N GLU A 538 11.81 -8.02 20.09
CA GLU A 538 11.68 -9.26 20.85
C GLU A 538 10.23 -9.73 21.03
N ASP A 539 9.25 -8.89 20.67
CA ASP A 539 7.85 -9.28 20.64
C ASP A 539 7.63 -10.41 19.61
N ILE A 540 7.34 -11.60 20.14
CA ILE A 540 7.13 -12.82 19.36
C ILE A 540 5.74 -12.90 18.73
N GLU A 541 4.78 -12.09 19.19
CA GLU A 541 3.43 -12.02 18.63
C GLU A 541 3.44 -11.23 17.32
N ILE A 542 4.31 -10.22 17.24
CA ILE A 542 4.48 -9.37 16.05
C ILE A 542 5.44 -10.02 15.05
N LYS A 543 4.88 -10.64 14.00
CA LYS A 543 5.66 -11.22 12.90
C LYS A 543 6.02 -10.17 11.84
N LYS A 544 7.30 -9.85 11.74
CA LYS A 544 7.82 -8.68 11.02
C LYS A 544 8.89 -9.04 9.99
N GLN A 545 8.80 -8.40 8.84
CA GLN A 545 9.86 -8.27 7.86
C GLN A 545 10.48 -6.88 8.01
N ILE A 546 11.79 -6.81 8.21
CA ILE A 546 12.52 -5.54 8.33
C ILE A 546 13.32 -5.27 7.05
N ILE A 547 13.16 -4.07 6.52
CA ILE A 547 13.90 -3.54 5.38
C ILE A 547 14.68 -2.31 5.88
N PRO A 548 15.99 -2.45 6.15
CA PRO A 548 16.83 -1.33 6.53
C PRO A 548 16.98 -0.32 5.40
N CYS A 549 16.69 0.93 5.71
CA CYS A 549 16.82 2.07 4.81
C CYS A 549 17.83 3.06 5.38
N GLN A 550 18.34 3.95 4.53
CA GLN A 550 19.13 5.10 4.98
C GLN A 550 18.20 6.21 5.49
N ARG A 551 17.08 6.41 4.80
CA ARG A 551 16.00 7.37 5.09
C ARG A 551 14.68 6.87 4.54
N VAL A 552 13.57 7.37 5.08
CA VAL A 552 12.22 7.09 4.61
C VAL A 552 11.41 8.38 4.64
N TRP A 553 10.55 8.62 3.64
CA TRP A 553 9.67 9.80 3.58
C TRP A 553 8.24 9.39 3.27
N ASP A 554 7.27 10.08 3.85
CA ASP A 554 5.83 9.93 3.55
C ASP A 554 5.44 10.52 2.18
N GLU A 555 4.15 10.43 1.84
CA GLU A 555 3.57 11.02 0.61
C GLU A 555 3.62 12.56 0.53
N ASN A 556 3.97 13.24 1.62
CA ASN A 556 4.10 14.70 1.67
C ASN A 556 5.57 15.15 1.65
N GLY A 557 6.52 14.19 1.61
CA GLY A 557 7.96 14.45 1.66
C GLY A 557 8.50 14.72 3.06
N HIS A 558 7.74 14.40 4.12
CA HIS A 558 8.24 14.43 5.50
C HIS A 558 9.08 13.19 5.80
N GLU A 559 10.27 13.38 6.37
CA GLU A 559 11.14 12.27 6.75
C GLU A 559 10.57 11.56 8.00
N LEU A 560 10.50 10.24 7.93
CA LEU A 560 9.96 9.34 8.96
C LEU A 560 11.06 8.46 9.55
N ALA A 561 10.86 8.02 10.79
CA ALA A 561 11.69 7.00 11.42
C ALA A 561 11.41 5.60 10.84
N ALA A 562 10.15 5.32 10.52
CA ALA A 562 9.74 4.11 9.83
C ALA A 562 8.43 4.29 9.06
N VAL A 563 8.20 3.40 8.10
CA VAL A 563 6.87 3.14 7.54
C VAL A 563 6.55 1.67 7.76
N VAL A 564 5.36 1.40 8.27
CA VAL A 564 4.88 0.04 8.53
C VAL A 564 3.74 -0.27 7.59
N VAL A 565 3.91 -1.33 6.80
CA VAL A 565 2.87 -1.90 5.95
C VAL A 565 2.37 -3.17 6.60
N VAL A 566 1.08 -3.23 6.90
CA VAL A 566 0.46 -4.38 7.55
C VAL A 566 -0.53 -5.01 6.60
N ARG A 567 -0.36 -6.31 6.36
CA ARG A 567 -1.44 -7.13 5.81
C ARG A 567 -2.15 -7.79 6.97
N ARG A 568 -3.42 -7.46 7.13
CA ARG A 568 -4.29 -8.02 8.15
C ARG A 568 -5.23 -9.03 7.52
N ASN A 569 -5.37 -10.18 8.16
CA ASN A 569 -6.46 -11.09 7.92
C ASN A 569 -7.20 -11.26 9.26
N THR A 570 -8.46 -10.87 9.31
CA THR A 570 -9.31 -11.19 10.46
C THR A 570 -9.89 -12.58 10.26
N GLU A 571 -9.78 -13.47 11.23
CA GLU A 571 -10.68 -14.63 11.30
C GLU A 571 -12.04 -14.12 11.78
N ASP A 572 -12.78 -13.44 10.91
CA ASP A 572 -14.05 -12.85 11.32
C ASP A 572 -15.12 -13.95 11.37
N LEU A 573 -15.42 -14.39 12.60
CA LEU A 573 -16.63 -15.11 12.97
C LEU A 573 -17.85 -14.22 12.69
N ARG A 574 -18.22 -14.08 11.41
CA ARG A 574 -19.55 -13.62 11.03
C ARG A 574 -20.50 -14.81 11.04
N ASP A 575 -20.80 -15.27 12.25
CA ASP A 575 -21.98 -16.09 12.56
C ASP A 575 -23.01 -15.23 13.29
#